data_AF-F8P783-F1
#
_entry.id   AF-F8P783-F1
#
_cell.length_a   1.000
_cell.length_b   1.000
_cell.length_c   1.000
_cell.angle_alpha   90.00
_cell.angle_beta   90.00
_cell.angle_gamma   90.00
#
_symmetry.space_group_name_H-M   'P 1'
#
loop_
_entity.id
_entity.type
_entity.pdbx_description
1 polymer ?
#
loop_
_entity_poly.entity_id
_entity_poly.type
_entity_poly.pdbx_seq_one_letter_code
_entity_poly.pdbx_strand_id
1 'polypeptide(L)'
;MIGKTLPEYIFIRASIFLLRAIAPVSLLYLPWSLLWQRNLQFSWLTSYAVVESLFFTLVYLPRRHVLQKATGHPPVLSREKREELFRRCSGYIAGMGYPTGWFTSPAFRKDNVMDWILWALFSTTPDGYSDEWKEEMAQYIITVEQVLGKELETGYNKEARCMRLTLDPVEMLHRPLVWYLIVSFVDHMTFLKLYYLGFRHYNPTSWFRSFPLRAFTFLSRKSVDDRLSYWYRPHRSKTKLPILFLHGIGIGLYPYTPFLSELASQDPDVGILAIEFLPISTRITSPPSSRSTTCSSISHILDSLKLERVVVVSHSYGTVVTAHIRDPDISRALSRHFFWTENVLWKEDMKDRSVGVVLSGGDQIVDAEEVRKYLTGEDSPTGHWAGDNLDVLFYPDLDHSTVFDTRERRRPLLSLLHRYI
;
A
#
# COMPACT_ATOMS: atom_id res chain seq x y z
N MET A 1 15.81 5.29 -1.25
CA MET A 1 15.23 6.51 -1.85
C MET A 1 15.99 6.85 -3.14
N ILE A 2 15.30 7.07 -4.27
CA ILE A 2 15.86 7.88 -5.38
C ILE A 2 16.01 9.30 -4.81
N GLY A 3 17.20 9.91 -4.84
CA GLY A 3 17.42 11.16 -4.10
C GLY A 3 18.36 11.05 -2.89
N LYS A 4 19.21 10.01 -2.78
CA LYS A 4 20.28 10.01 -1.77
C LYS A 4 21.34 11.09 -2.06
N THR A 5 21.37 11.64 -3.28
CA THR A 5 22.28 12.72 -3.67
C THR A 5 21.54 14.04 -3.94
N LEU A 6 22.23 15.18 -3.75
CA LEU A 6 21.69 16.52 -4.02
C LEU A 6 21.19 16.70 -5.47
N PRO A 7 21.88 16.24 -6.53
CA PRO A 7 21.39 16.34 -7.91
C PRO A 7 20.07 15.58 -8.14
N GLU A 8 19.94 14.37 -7.60
CA GLU A 8 18.70 13.59 -7.69
C GLU A 8 17.55 14.27 -6.92
N TYR A 9 17.82 14.82 -5.73
CA TYR A 9 16.83 15.59 -4.97
C TYR A 9 16.35 16.81 -5.76
N ILE A 10 17.26 17.59 -6.35
CA ILE A 10 16.94 18.73 -7.22
C ILE A 10 16.09 18.26 -8.41
N PHE A 11 16.47 17.17 -9.08
CA PHE A 11 15.73 16.60 -10.20
C PHE A 11 14.30 16.18 -9.82
N ILE A 12 14.13 15.51 -8.67
CA ILE A 12 12.80 15.11 -8.17
C ILE A 12 11.95 16.33 -7.84
N ARG A 13 12.51 17.31 -7.12
CA ARG A 13 11.79 18.55 -6.75
C ARG A 13 11.40 19.36 -7.98
N ALA A 14 12.28 19.49 -8.97
CA ALA A 14 12.00 20.12 -10.25
C ALA A 14 10.90 19.37 -11.02
N SER A 15 10.99 18.03 -11.11
CA SER A 15 9.98 17.20 -11.77
C SER A 15 8.59 17.34 -11.13
N ILE A 16 8.52 17.34 -9.79
CA ILE A 16 7.28 17.57 -9.04
C ILE A 16 6.74 18.99 -9.30
N PHE A 17 7.61 20.01 -9.30
CA PHE A 17 7.22 21.39 -9.57
C PHE A 17 6.65 21.53 -10.99
N LEU A 18 7.34 21.02 -12.01
CA LEU A 18 6.91 21.08 -13.41
C LEU A 18 5.56 20.37 -13.60
N LEU A 19 5.37 19.16 -13.07
CA LEU A 19 4.09 18.45 -13.15
C LEU A 19 2.96 19.22 -12.45
N ARG A 20 3.23 19.83 -11.28
CA ARG A 20 2.24 20.62 -10.55
C ARG A 20 1.92 21.96 -11.23
N ALA A 21 2.83 22.51 -12.02
CA ALA A 21 2.63 23.75 -12.76
C ALA A 21 1.68 23.58 -13.96
N ILE A 22 1.50 22.37 -14.50
CA ILE A 22 0.74 22.13 -15.74
C ILE A 22 -0.70 22.66 -15.67
N ALA A 23 -1.46 22.37 -14.61
CA ALA A 23 -2.83 22.86 -14.47
C ALA A 23 -2.94 24.39 -14.31
N PRO A 24 -2.23 25.07 -13.37
CA PRO A 24 -2.30 26.53 -13.27
C PRO A 24 -1.74 27.25 -14.50
N VAL A 25 -0.69 26.74 -15.16
CA VAL A 25 -0.19 27.30 -16.42
C VAL A 25 -1.24 27.14 -17.53
N SER A 26 -1.93 26.00 -17.62
CA SER A 26 -3.02 25.81 -18.59
C SER A 26 -4.17 26.80 -18.35
N LEU A 27 -4.59 26.98 -17.10
CA LEU A 27 -5.66 27.91 -16.71
C LEU A 27 -5.31 29.38 -16.99
N LEU A 28 -4.03 29.77 -16.84
CA LEU A 28 -3.57 31.14 -17.15
C LEU A 28 -3.32 31.36 -18.65
N TYR A 29 -2.87 30.32 -19.37
CA TYR A 29 -2.59 30.38 -20.80
C TYR A 29 -3.85 30.62 -21.65
N LEU A 30 -4.99 30.01 -21.30
CA LEU A 30 -6.23 30.15 -22.06
C LEU A 30 -6.74 31.60 -22.17
N PRO A 31 -6.96 32.36 -21.07
CA PRO A 31 -7.36 33.77 -21.17
C PRO A 31 -6.29 34.64 -21.81
N TRP A 32 -5.00 34.38 -21.55
CA TRP A 32 -3.89 35.08 -22.20
C TRP A 32 -3.92 34.92 -23.73
N SER A 33 -4.13 33.69 -24.23
CA SER A 33 -4.22 33.40 -25.66
C SER A 33 -5.41 34.07 -26.33
N LEU A 34 -6.55 34.17 -25.62
CA LEU A 34 -7.74 34.87 -26.08
C LEU A 34 -7.53 36.40 -26.17
N LEU A 35 -6.93 37.00 -25.13
CA LEU A 35 -6.72 38.44 -25.05
C LEU A 35 -5.75 38.98 -26.12
N TRP A 36 -4.67 38.26 -26.41
CA TRP A 36 -3.64 38.72 -27.35
C TRP A 36 -3.94 38.42 -28.83
N GLN A 37 -5.14 37.94 -29.15
CA GLN A 37 -5.54 37.47 -30.50
C GLN A 37 -4.50 36.54 -31.15
N ARG A 38 -3.70 35.83 -30.34
CA ARG A 38 -2.79 34.80 -30.85
C ARG A 38 -3.64 33.62 -31.25
N ASN A 39 -3.99 33.62 -32.54
CA ASN A 39 -4.61 32.56 -33.32
C ASN A 39 -5.11 31.38 -32.48
N LEU A 40 -6.43 31.32 -32.28
CA LEU A 40 -7.17 30.09 -31.94
C LEU A 40 -7.07 29.01 -33.04
N GLN A 41 -6.07 29.08 -33.93
CA GLN A 41 -5.64 27.94 -34.70
C GLN A 41 -5.34 26.81 -33.73
N PHE A 42 -5.85 25.62 -34.04
CA PHE A 42 -5.85 24.43 -33.19
C PHE A 42 -4.43 23.89 -32.95
N SER A 43 -3.62 24.63 -32.20
CA SER A 43 -2.32 24.19 -31.74
C SER A 43 -2.53 23.10 -30.69
N TRP A 44 -1.69 22.07 -30.74
CA TRP A 44 -1.73 20.97 -29.78
C TRP A 44 -1.57 21.47 -28.33
N LEU A 45 -0.86 22.58 -28.11
CA LEU A 45 -0.74 23.28 -26.83
C LEU A 45 -2.09 23.84 -26.36
N THR A 46 -2.82 24.54 -27.22
CA THR A 46 -4.15 25.08 -26.91
C THR A 46 -5.13 23.96 -26.60
N SER A 47 -5.15 22.91 -27.43
CA SER A 47 -5.99 21.73 -27.20
C SER A 47 -5.64 21.03 -25.88
N TYR A 48 -4.36 20.82 -25.58
CA TYR A 48 -3.93 20.25 -24.30
C TYR A 48 -4.36 21.12 -23.12
N ALA A 49 -4.13 22.44 -23.18
CA ALA A 49 -4.48 23.37 -22.11
C ALA A 49 -5.99 23.40 -21.83
N VAL A 50 -6.84 23.32 -22.87
CA VAL A 50 -8.30 23.17 -22.71
C VAL A 50 -8.63 21.87 -22.00
N VAL A 51 -8.12 20.72 -22.46
CA VAL A 51 -8.47 19.41 -21.88
C VAL A 51 -7.92 19.25 -20.46
N GLU A 52 -6.72 19.75 -20.16
CA GLU A 52 -6.15 19.79 -18.80
C GLU A 52 -6.96 20.71 -17.87
N SER A 53 -7.37 21.89 -18.33
CA SER A 53 -8.20 22.81 -17.54
C SER A 53 -9.58 22.22 -17.25
N LEU A 54 -10.21 21.56 -18.22
CA LEU A 54 -11.47 20.83 -18.04
C LEU A 54 -11.28 19.63 -17.08
N PHE A 55 -10.21 18.85 -17.21
CA PHE A 55 -9.92 17.75 -16.29
C PHE A 55 -9.68 18.24 -14.85
N PHE A 56 -8.92 19.33 -14.68
CA PHE A 56 -8.71 19.95 -13.37
C PHE A 56 -10.03 20.42 -12.74
N THR A 57 -10.82 21.20 -13.49
CA THR A 57 -12.04 21.83 -12.96
C THR A 57 -13.23 20.88 -12.82
N LEU A 58 -13.42 19.94 -13.75
CA LEU A 58 -14.60 19.07 -13.81
C LEU A 58 -14.35 17.66 -13.23
N VAL A 59 -13.09 17.20 -13.12
CA VAL A 59 -12.75 15.89 -12.55
C VAL A 59 -12.00 16.02 -11.22
N TYR A 60 -10.90 16.79 -11.18
CA TYR A 60 -10.10 16.88 -9.96
C TYR A 60 -10.80 17.65 -8.83
N LEU A 61 -11.30 18.87 -9.06
CA LEU A 61 -11.93 19.67 -8.00
C LEU A 61 -13.16 18.99 -7.37
N PRO A 62 -14.12 18.41 -8.13
CA PRO A 62 -15.26 17.73 -7.54
C PRO A 62 -14.86 16.45 -6.80
N ARG A 63 -13.92 15.66 -7.36
CA ARG A 63 -13.36 14.49 -6.65
C ARG A 63 -12.65 14.89 -5.37
N ARG A 64 -11.86 15.98 -5.37
CA ARG A 64 -11.20 16.49 -4.17
C ARG A 64 -12.23 16.76 -3.09
N HIS A 65 -13.29 17.51 -3.37
CA HIS A 65 -14.34 17.81 -2.40
C HIS A 65 -15.03 16.54 -1.86
N VAL A 66 -15.46 15.63 -2.73
CA VAL A 66 -16.10 14.36 -2.30
C VAL A 66 -15.15 13.50 -1.47
N LEU A 67 -13.87 13.44 -1.86
CA LEU A 67 -12.84 12.64 -1.18
C LEU A 67 -12.18 13.36 0.01
N GLN A 68 -12.74 14.46 0.53
CA GLN A 68 -12.43 14.97 1.89
C GLN A 68 -13.40 14.48 2.96
N LYS A 69 -14.53 13.86 2.61
CA LYS A 69 -15.54 13.45 3.60
C LYS A 69 -15.00 12.37 4.56
N ALA A 70 -15.39 12.46 5.83
CA ALA A 70 -15.10 11.45 6.84
C ALA A 70 -15.70 10.08 6.46
N THR A 71 -15.16 9.01 7.05
CA THR A 71 -15.41 7.63 6.64
C THR A 71 -16.42 6.91 7.51
N GLY A 72 -17.04 5.85 6.99
CA GLY A 72 -17.71 4.88 7.84
C GLY A 72 -16.68 4.07 8.63
N HIS A 73 -16.61 4.29 9.93
CA HIS A 73 -15.75 3.53 10.84
C HIS A 73 -16.33 2.13 11.11
N PRO A 74 -15.48 1.13 11.38
CA PRO A 74 -15.91 -0.19 11.85
C PRO A 74 -16.55 -0.03 13.24
N PRO A 75 -17.34 -1.01 13.69
CA PRO A 75 -17.79 -1.04 15.07
C PRO A 75 -16.58 -1.02 16.01
N VAL A 76 -16.68 -0.22 17.07
CA VAL A 76 -15.64 -0.14 18.11
C VAL A 76 -15.39 -1.55 18.68
N LEU A 77 -14.12 -1.93 18.80
CA LEU A 77 -13.73 -3.20 19.42
C LEU A 77 -14.25 -3.30 20.87
N SER A 78 -14.51 -4.50 21.39
CA SER A 78 -14.81 -4.66 22.82
C SER A 78 -13.62 -4.22 23.68
N ARG A 79 -13.87 -3.78 24.92
CA ARG A 79 -12.83 -3.36 25.88
C ARG A 79 -11.70 -4.38 25.98
N GLU A 80 -12.04 -5.65 26.17
CA GLU A 80 -11.09 -6.79 26.21
C GLU A 80 -10.19 -6.85 24.97
N LYS A 81 -10.74 -6.63 23.77
CA LYS A 81 -9.97 -6.64 22.51
C LYS A 81 -9.11 -5.39 22.33
N ARG A 82 -9.56 -4.23 22.80
CA ARG A 82 -8.74 -2.99 22.83
C ARG A 82 -7.57 -3.14 23.79
N GLU A 83 -7.83 -3.67 24.98
CA GLU A 83 -6.84 -3.88 26.03
C GLU A 83 -5.78 -4.90 25.59
N GLU A 84 -6.19 -6.05 25.06
CA GLU A 84 -5.27 -7.07 24.53
C GLU A 84 -4.40 -6.54 23.38
N LEU A 85 -5.00 -5.81 22.42
CA LEU A 85 -4.27 -5.17 21.33
C LEU A 85 -3.26 -4.15 21.85
N PHE A 86 -3.69 -3.25 22.74
CA PHE A 86 -2.85 -2.20 23.28
C PHE A 86 -1.70 -2.78 24.11
N ARG A 87 -1.96 -3.82 24.92
CA ARG A 87 -0.97 -4.59 25.69
C ARG A 87 0.06 -5.28 24.79
N ARG A 88 -0.34 -5.84 23.64
CA ARG A 88 0.61 -6.38 22.65
C ARG A 88 1.51 -5.28 22.10
N CYS A 89 0.92 -4.17 21.64
CA CYS A 89 1.69 -3.05 21.10
C CYS A 89 2.66 -2.44 22.12
N SER A 90 2.22 -2.16 23.34
CA SER A 90 3.08 -1.55 24.37
C SER A 90 4.20 -2.50 24.83
N GLY A 91 3.93 -3.80 24.92
CA GLY A 91 4.92 -4.81 25.34
C GLY A 91 6.12 -4.95 24.41
N TYR A 92 5.95 -4.75 23.09
CA TYR A 92 7.05 -4.82 22.12
C TYR A 92 7.75 -3.49 21.86
N ILE A 93 7.16 -2.35 22.25
CA ILE A 93 7.66 -1.01 21.90
C ILE A 93 8.18 -0.24 23.14
N ALA A 94 8.26 -0.91 24.29
CA ALA A 94 8.86 -0.37 25.52
C ALA A 94 10.31 0.10 25.27
N GLY A 95 10.60 1.36 25.60
CA GLY A 95 11.93 1.98 25.41
C GLY A 95 12.19 2.60 24.03
N MET A 96 11.30 2.45 23.05
CA MET A 96 11.53 2.95 21.67
C MET A 96 11.00 4.38 21.43
N GLY A 97 10.77 5.16 22.49
CA GLY A 97 10.22 6.52 22.41
C GLY A 97 8.78 6.61 21.88
N TYR A 98 8.08 5.49 21.69
CA TYR A 98 6.69 5.45 21.26
C TYR A 98 5.75 6.06 22.31
N PRO A 99 4.69 6.77 21.92
CA PRO A 99 4.17 6.96 20.56
C PRO A 99 4.72 8.18 19.79
N THR A 100 5.89 8.74 20.14
CA THR A 100 6.40 10.02 19.58
C THR A 100 6.33 10.14 18.07
N GLY A 101 6.63 9.07 17.31
CA GLY A 101 6.55 9.07 15.84
C GLY A 101 5.15 9.32 15.25
N TRP A 102 4.09 9.23 16.05
CA TRP A 102 2.72 9.58 15.65
C TRP A 102 2.39 11.07 15.78
N PHE A 103 3.29 11.88 16.34
CA PHE A 103 3.04 13.30 16.62
C PHE A 103 3.93 14.22 15.78
N THR A 104 3.41 15.39 15.42
CA THR A 104 4.17 16.43 14.69
C THR A 104 5.30 17.06 15.51
N SER A 105 5.34 16.81 16.83
CA SER A 105 6.36 17.31 17.76
C SER A 105 6.45 16.37 18.98
N PRO A 106 7.64 16.15 19.55
CA PRO A 106 7.82 15.33 20.76
C PRO A 106 7.27 15.98 22.06
N ALA A 107 6.81 17.23 21.98
CA ALA A 107 6.23 17.98 23.09
C ALA A 107 4.71 17.74 23.27
N PHE A 108 4.24 16.52 23.01
CA PHE A 108 2.84 16.15 23.21
C PHE A 108 2.52 15.98 24.71
N ARG A 109 1.24 16.19 25.06
CA ARG A 109 0.70 16.17 26.42
C ARG A 109 -0.41 15.13 26.58
N LYS A 110 -0.96 14.95 27.79
CA LYS A 110 -1.99 13.95 28.07
C LYS A 110 -3.19 14.02 27.12
N ASP A 111 -3.69 15.21 26.82
CA ASP A 111 -4.85 15.38 25.93
C ASP A 111 -4.50 15.04 24.47
N ASN A 112 -3.25 15.28 24.03
CA ASN A 112 -2.79 14.86 22.70
C ASN A 112 -2.70 13.33 22.59
N VAL A 113 -2.29 12.65 23.66
CA VAL A 113 -2.27 11.17 23.72
C VAL A 113 -3.68 10.61 23.74
N MET A 114 -4.63 11.26 24.42
CA MET A 114 -6.05 10.91 24.38
C MET A 114 -6.63 10.99 22.95
N ASP A 115 -6.38 12.09 22.20
CA ASP A 115 -6.75 12.20 20.77
C ASP A 115 -6.23 11.01 19.94
N TRP A 116 -4.97 10.61 20.19
CA TRP A 116 -4.31 9.53 19.47
C TRP A 116 -4.89 8.15 19.83
N ILE A 117 -5.17 7.88 21.11
CA ILE A 117 -5.80 6.63 21.57
C ILE A 117 -7.24 6.52 21.04
N LEU A 118 -8.01 7.61 21.09
CA LEU A 118 -9.39 7.65 20.57
C LEU A 118 -9.44 7.34 19.07
N TRP A 119 -8.49 7.81 18.30
CA TRP A 119 -8.31 7.38 16.93
C TRP A 119 -7.90 5.89 16.83
N ALA A 120 -6.81 5.50 17.50
CA ALA A 120 -6.14 4.22 17.28
C ALA A 120 -6.94 2.99 17.77
N LEU A 121 -7.64 3.10 18.90
CA LEU A 121 -8.40 2.00 19.53
C LEU A 121 -9.91 2.16 19.42
N PHE A 122 -10.42 3.40 19.38
CA PHE A 122 -11.85 3.69 19.40
C PHE A 122 -12.40 4.17 18.05
N SER A 123 -11.55 4.47 17.06
CA SER A 123 -11.93 4.99 15.74
C SER A 123 -12.81 6.25 15.79
N THR A 124 -12.62 7.11 16.79
CA THR A 124 -13.49 8.27 17.07
C THR A 124 -12.71 9.56 17.34
N THR A 125 -13.41 10.70 17.34
CA THR A 125 -12.90 12.01 17.79
C THR A 125 -13.27 12.25 19.27
N PRO A 126 -12.70 13.28 19.93
CA PRO A 126 -13.13 13.69 21.27
C PRO A 126 -14.64 13.95 21.40
N ASP A 127 -15.33 14.37 20.34
CA ASP A 127 -16.78 14.57 20.33
C ASP A 127 -17.58 13.28 20.52
N GLY A 128 -16.97 12.12 20.22
CA GLY A 128 -17.54 10.79 20.42
C GLY A 128 -16.96 10.05 21.63
N TYR A 129 -16.36 10.76 22.58
CA TYR A 129 -15.88 10.22 23.86
C TYR A 129 -17.06 9.89 24.79
N SER A 130 -16.98 8.76 25.49
CA SER A 130 -17.95 8.36 26.53
C SER A 130 -17.29 8.37 27.91
N ASP A 131 -18.00 8.87 28.93
CA ASP A 131 -17.56 8.81 30.34
C ASP A 131 -17.31 7.37 30.83
N GLU A 132 -17.97 6.37 30.22
CA GLU A 132 -17.74 4.95 30.47
C GLU A 132 -16.30 4.50 30.18
N TRP A 133 -15.57 5.23 29.32
CA TRP A 133 -14.19 4.90 28.94
C TRP A 133 -13.15 5.60 29.80
N LYS A 134 -13.55 6.40 30.80
CA LYS A 134 -12.64 7.24 31.60
C LYS A 134 -11.57 6.46 32.34
N GLU A 135 -11.94 5.33 32.95
CA GLU A 135 -11.00 4.45 33.66
C GLU A 135 -10.04 3.75 32.68
N GLU A 136 -10.56 3.27 31.56
CA GLU A 136 -9.79 2.60 30.51
C GLU A 136 -8.79 3.57 29.85
N MET A 137 -9.21 4.79 29.53
CA MET A 137 -8.37 5.84 28.96
C MET A 137 -7.26 6.27 29.94
N ALA A 138 -7.59 6.41 31.23
CA ALA A 138 -6.60 6.71 32.26
C ALA A 138 -5.54 5.60 32.34
N GLN A 139 -5.95 4.33 32.29
CA GLN A 139 -5.02 3.19 32.28
C GLN A 139 -4.11 3.18 31.04
N TYR A 140 -4.65 3.47 29.85
CA TYR A 140 -3.83 3.58 28.64
C TYR A 140 -2.82 4.73 28.69
N ILE A 141 -3.21 5.90 29.23
CA ILE A 141 -2.29 7.03 29.42
C ILE A 141 -1.16 6.67 30.39
N ILE A 142 -1.47 6.04 31.53
CA ILE A 142 -0.46 5.56 32.50
C ILE A 142 0.54 4.61 31.82
N THR A 143 0.06 3.68 31.00
CA THR A 143 0.94 2.77 30.27
C THR A 143 1.78 3.48 29.21
N VAL A 144 1.28 4.54 28.56
CA VAL A 144 2.08 5.40 27.67
C VAL A 144 3.19 6.13 28.45
N GLU A 145 2.89 6.67 29.63
CA GLU A 145 3.88 7.30 30.52
C GLU A 145 4.98 6.30 30.95
N GLN A 146 4.60 5.05 31.25
CA GLN A 146 5.53 3.96 31.54
C GLN A 146 6.41 3.59 30.34
N VAL A 147 5.84 3.44 29.13
CA VAL A 147 6.57 3.12 27.89
C VAL A 147 7.55 4.23 27.51
N LEU A 148 7.19 5.50 27.76
CA LEU A 148 8.04 6.67 27.55
C LEU A 148 9.09 6.89 28.65
N GLY A 149 8.94 6.24 29.81
CA GLY A 149 9.79 6.48 30.99
C GLY A 149 9.65 7.88 31.60
N LYS A 150 8.54 8.60 31.33
CA LYS A 150 8.28 9.95 31.85
C LYS A 150 6.79 10.21 32.04
N GLU A 151 6.46 11.03 33.04
CA GLU A 151 5.13 11.62 33.14
C GLU A 151 4.93 12.69 32.04
N LEU A 152 3.69 12.82 31.59
CA LEU A 152 3.26 13.80 30.60
C LEU A 152 2.62 15.01 31.28
N GLU A 153 2.90 16.21 30.78
CA GLU A 153 2.22 17.42 31.23
C GLU A 153 0.70 17.33 30.93
N THR A 154 -0.10 17.98 31.77
CA THR A 154 -1.56 18.09 31.60
C THR A 154 -1.93 19.12 30.52
N GLY A 155 -3.09 18.94 29.90
CA GLY A 155 -3.60 19.83 28.86
C GLY A 155 -3.18 19.42 27.44
N TYR A 156 -3.36 20.34 26.49
CA TYR A 156 -3.15 20.10 25.06
C TYR A 156 -2.05 21.00 24.47
N ASN A 157 -1.17 20.45 23.64
CA ASN A 157 -0.23 21.22 22.82
C ASN A 157 -0.67 21.25 21.34
N LYS A 158 -0.87 22.47 20.79
CA LYS A 158 -1.34 22.69 19.41
C LYS A 158 -0.30 22.36 18.33
N GLU A 159 0.98 22.34 18.69
CA GLU A 159 2.11 22.05 17.79
C GLU A 159 2.47 20.55 17.76
N ALA A 160 1.91 19.76 18.68
CA ALA A 160 2.14 18.32 18.82
C ALA A 160 0.85 17.54 18.51
N ARG A 161 0.34 17.71 17.29
CA ARG A 161 -0.87 17.02 16.81
C ARG A 161 -0.53 15.58 16.46
N CYS A 162 -1.43 14.65 16.79
CA CYS A 162 -1.31 13.27 16.36
C CYS A 162 -1.77 13.10 14.90
N MET A 163 -1.16 12.17 14.18
CA MET A 163 -1.61 11.73 12.86
C MET A 163 -2.70 10.67 13.02
N ARG A 164 -3.88 10.92 12.43
CA ARG A 164 -5.07 10.06 12.54
C ARG A 164 -5.54 9.66 11.15
N LEU A 165 -4.87 8.67 10.56
CA LEU A 165 -4.94 8.32 9.12
C LEU A 165 -6.35 8.04 8.54
N THR A 166 -7.33 7.74 9.40
CA THR A 166 -8.74 7.47 9.02
C THR A 166 -9.71 8.60 9.37
N LEU A 167 -9.27 9.63 10.09
CA LEU A 167 -10.08 10.78 10.52
C LEU A 167 -9.60 12.10 9.88
N ASP A 168 -8.29 12.27 9.73
CA ASP A 168 -7.70 13.49 9.20
C ASP A 168 -7.98 13.66 7.69
N PRO A 169 -8.13 14.92 7.21
CA PRO A 169 -8.36 15.18 5.80
C PRO A 169 -7.17 14.73 4.94
N VAL A 170 -7.45 14.00 3.87
CA VAL A 170 -6.41 13.49 2.95
C VAL A 170 -5.90 14.64 2.10
N GLU A 171 -4.64 15.05 2.27
CA GLU A 171 -4.02 16.09 1.43
C GLU A 171 -3.88 15.63 -0.03
N MET A 172 -4.91 15.94 -0.83
CA MET A 172 -4.94 15.61 -2.25
C MET A 172 -4.15 16.63 -3.08
N LEU A 173 -3.25 16.10 -3.90
CA LEU A 173 -2.55 16.85 -4.94
C LEU A 173 -3.09 16.48 -6.33
N HIS A 174 -3.17 17.49 -7.21
CA HIS A 174 -3.51 17.27 -8.62
C HIS A 174 -2.41 16.49 -9.33
N ARG A 175 -2.82 15.55 -10.19
CA ARG A 175 -1.94 14.84 -11.12
C ARG A 175 -2.42 15.19 -12.54
N PRO A 176 -1.59 15.84 -13.37
CA PRO A 176 -1.99 16.29 -14.70
C PRO A 176 -2.26 15.12 -15.65
N LEU A 177 -2.93 15.37 -16.78
CA LEU A 177 -3.24 14.34 -17.76
C LEU A 177 -2.00 13.63 -18.29
N VAL A 178 -0.87 14.34 -18.45
CA VAL A 178 0.41 13.73 -18.83
C VAL A 178 0.89 12.66 -17.83
N TRP A 179 0.62 12.80 -16.53
CA TRP A 179 0.91 11.75 -15.55
C TRP A 179 0.09 10.49 -15.82
N TYR A 180 -1.19 10.66 -16.15
CA TYR A 180 -2.09 9.56 -16.51
C TYR A 180 -1.70 8.92 -17.86
N LEU A 181 -1.17 9.68 -18.82
CA LEU A 181 -0.57 9.13 -20.05
C LEU A 181 0.66 8.27 -19.74
N ILE A 182 1.55 8.70 -18.82
CA ILE A 182 2.69 7.90 -18.35
C ILE A 182 2.21 6.59 -17.71
N VAL A 183 1.21 6.63 -16.82
CA VAL A 183 0.62 5.42 -16.22
C VAL A 183 0.05 4.47 -17.28
N SER A 184 -0.62 5.01 -18.31
CA SER A 184 -1.15 4.22 -19.43
C SER A 184 -0.03 3.54 -20.24
N PHE A 185 1.04 4.28 -20.54
CA PHE A 185 2.21 3.76 -21.26
C PHE A 185 2.92 2.64 -20.47
N VAL A 186 3.15 2.83 -19.16
CA VAL A 186 3.81 1.83 -18.31
C VAL A 186 2.96 0.56 -18.17
N ASP A 187 1.64 0.68 -18.09
CA ASP A 187 0.70 -0.44 -18.09
C ASP A 187 0.70 -1.19 -19.43
N HIS A 188 0.76 -0.48 -20.56
CA HIS A 188 0.90 -1.11 -21.88
C HIS A 188 2.24 -1.85 -22.04
N MET A 189 3.34 -1.27 -21.56
CA MET A 189 4.66 -1.94 -21.53
C MET A 189 4.64 -3.17 -20.61
N THR A 190 3.91 -3.11 -19.49
CA THR A 190 3.69 -4.26 -18.59
C THR A 190 2.92 -5.37 -19.30
N PHE A 191 1.85 -5.01 -20.03
CA PHE A 191 1.07 -5.95 -20.84
C PHE A 191 1.95 -6.67 -21.86
N LEU A 192 2.75 -5.95 -22.65
CA LEU A 192 3.63 -6.54 -23.66
C LEU A 192 4.65 -7.50 -23.04
N LYS A 193 5.28 -7.11 -21.92
CA LYS A 193 6.25 -7.96 -21.19
C LYS A 193 5.59 -9.25 -20.67
N LEU A 194 4.48 -9.15 -19.95
CA LEU A 194 3.82 -10.33 -19.35
C LEU A 194 3.23 -11.25 -20.42
N TYR A 195 2.68 -10.70 -21.50
CA TYR A 195 2.20 -11.49 -22.64
C TYR A 195 3.34 -12.25 -23.33
N TYR A 196 4.51 -11.63 -23.53
CA TYR A 196 5.71 -12.29 -24.06
C TYR A 196 6.20 -13.44 -23.15
N LEU A 197 6.09 -13.27 -21.82
CA LEU A 197 6.43 -14.30 -20.82
C LEU A 197 5.37 -15.43 -20.71
N GLY A 198 4.37 -15.45 -21.58
CA GLY A 198 3.34 -16.50 -21.66
C GLY A 198 2.19 -16.35 -20.66
N PHE A 199 2.09 -15.22 -19.95
CA PHE A 199 0.92 -14.92 -19.13
C PHE A 199 -0.27 -14.53 -20.01
N ARG A 200 -1.48 -14.90 -19.57
CA ARG A 200 -2.74 -14.42 -20.14
C ARG A 200 -3.41 -13.46 -19.16
N HIS A 201 -3.81 -12.29 -19.65
CA HIS A 201 -4.56 -11.32 -18.86
C HIS A 201 -6.04 -11.66 -18.84
N TYR A 202 -6.65 -11.55 -17.66
CA TYR A 202 -8.06 -11.73 -17.39
C TYR A 202 -8.59 -10.44 -16.77
N ASN A 203 -9.65 -9.88 -17.35
CA ASN A 203 -10.18 -8.57 -16.98
C ASN A 203 -11.69 -8.64 -16.69
N PRO A 204 -12.20 -7.90 -15.70
CA PRO A 204 -13.63 -7.71 -15.49
C PRO A 204 -14.35 -7.18 -16.71
N THR A 205 -15.67 -7.43 -16.79
CA THR A 205 -16.53 -6.83 -17.82
C THR A 205 -16.56 -5.30 -17.73
N SER A 206 -16.37 -4.74 -16.54
CA SER A 206 -16.40 -3.30 -16.25
C SER A 206 -15.09 -2.56 -16.52
N TRP A 207 -14.43 -2.86 -17.64
CA TRP A 207 -13.11 -2.32 -18.04
C TRP A 207 -13.01 -0.78 -18.06
N PHE A 208 -14.14 -0.09 -18.28
CA PHE A 208 -14.25 1.36 -18.28
C PHE A 208 -14.23 2.01 -16.87
N ARG A 209 -14.22 1.23 -15.78
CA ARG A 209 -14.16 1.75 -14.39
C ARG A 209 -12.77 2.17 -13.91
N SER A 210 -11.74 2.07 -14.77
CA SER A 210 -10.39 2.57 -14.54
C SER A 210 -10.09 3.72 -15.49
N PHE A 211 -9.62 4.84 -14.95
CA PHE A 211 -8.92 5.88 -15.71
C PHE A 211 -7.42 5.89 -15.32
N PRO A 212 -6.46 5.79 -16.27
CA PRO A 212 -6.67 5.74 -17.73
C PRO A 212 -7.38 4.46 -18.19
N LEU A 213 -8.11 4.56 -19.30
CA LEU A 213 -8.68 3.41 -19.98
C LEU A 213 -7.55 2.48 -20.46
N ARG A 214 -7.63 1.21 -20.13
CA ARG A 214 -6.61 0.20 -20.43
C ARG A 214 -6.84 -0.34 -21.83
N ALA A 215 -6.34 0.33 -22.87
CA ALA A 215 -6.65 -0.02 -24.26
C ALA A 215 -6.50 -1.52 -24.56
N PHE A 216 -5.41 -2.16 -24.14
CA PHE A 216 -5.16 -3.59 -24.38
C PHE A 216 -6.19 -4.56 -23.77
N THR A 217 -7.17 -4.12 -22.98
CA THR A 217 -8.18 -5.03 -22.42
C THR A 217 -9.04 -5.72 -23.48
N PHE A 218 -9.07 -5.24 -24.73
CA PHE A 218 -9.68 -5.98 -25.85
C PHE A 218 -8.98 -7.32 -26.18
N LEU A 219 -7.71 -7.50 -25.80
CA LEU A 219 -6.97 -8.77 -25.94
C LEU A 219 -7.11 -9.67 -24.71
N SER A 220 -7.85 -9.22 -23.68
CA SER A 220 -7.95 -9.91 -22.40
C SER A 220 -9.09 -10.91 -22.41
N ARG A 221 -8.91 -12.00 -21.66
CA ARG A 221 -9.99 -12.94 -21.37
C ARG A 221 -10.95 -12.32 -20.37
N LYS A 222 -12.21 -12.74 -20.39
CA LYS A 222 -13.17 -12.37 -19.33
C LYS A 222 -12.70 -13.01 -18.01
N SER A 223 -12.54 -12.21 -16.97
CA SER A 223 -12.34 -12.69 -15.59
C SER A 223 -13.58 -13.41 -15.08
N VAL A 224 -13.40 -14.42 -14.23
CA VAL A 224 -14.52 -15.03 -13.48
C VAL A 224 -15.06 -14.11 -12.39
N ASP A 225 -14.26 -13.12 -11.99
CA ASP A 225 -14.62 -12.10 -11.01
C ASP A 225 -14.79 -10.73 -11.68
N ASP A 226 -15.91 -10.05 -11.41
CA ASP A 226 -16.24 -8.76 -12.02
C ASP A 226 -15.57 -7.53 -11.32
N ARG A 227 -14.59 -7.76 -10.44
CA ARG A 227 -13.89 -6.73 -9.65
C ARG A 227 -12.38 -6.74 -9.83
N LEU A 228 -11.76 -7.92 -9.86
CA LEU A 228 -10.30 -8.11 -9.98
C LEU A 228 -9.90 -8.47 -11.41
N SER A 229 -8.89 -7.77 -11.94
CA SER A 229 -8.08 -8.25 -13.06
C SER A 229 -6.89 -9.05 -12.55
N TYR A 230 -6.38 -9.97 -13.37
CA TYR A 230 -5.23 -10.80 -13.02
C TYR A 230 -4.49 -11.29 -14.26
N TRP A 231 -3.24 -11.67 -14.05
CA TRP A 231 -2.38 -12.32 -15.02
C TRP A 231 -2.15 -13.76 -14.59
N TYR A 232 -2.40 -14.72 -15.48
CA TYR A 232 -2.15 -16.13 -15.20
C TYR A 232 -1.24 -16.78 -16.25
N ARG A 233 -0.13 -17.33 -15.78
CA ARG A 233 0.75 -18.26 -16.50
C ARG A 233 0.38 -19.69 -16.06
N PRO A 234 -0.04 -20.59 -16.97
CA PRO A 234 -0.53 -21.92 -16.60
C PRO A 234 0.44 -22.77 -15.78
N HIS A 235 -0.07 -23.41 -14.73
CA HIS A 235 0.66 -24.41 -13.97
C HIS A 235 0.68 -25.77 -14.68
N ARG A 236 1.85 -26.41 -14.70
CA ARG A 236 2.10 -27.73 -15.32
C ARG A 236 2.90 -28.69 -14.46
N SER A 237 3.59 -28.19 -13.43
CA SER A 237 4.37 -29.03 -12.53
C SER A 237 3.49 -30.05 -11.82
N LYS A 238 4.09 -31.19 -11.47
CA LYS A 238 3.46 -32.24 -10.64
C LYS A 238 4.11 -32.35 -9.26
N THR A 239 5.26 -31.71 -9.09
CA THR A 239 6.10 -31.79 -7.88
C THR A 239 6.22 -30.46 -7.17
N LYS A 240 5.97 -29.35 -7.86
CA LYS A 240 6.03 -27.99 -7.31
C LYS A 240 4.65 -27.34 -7.23
N LEU A 241 4.48 -26.41 -6.32
CA LEU A 241 3.27 -25.60 -6.15
C LEU A 241 3.23 -24.38 -7.09
N PRO A 242 2.03 -23.94 -7.53
CA PRO A 242 1.84 -22.65 -8.20
C PRO A 242 2.07 -21.46 -7.28
N ILE A 243 2.46 -20.32 -7.85
CA ILE A 243 2.70 -19.07 -7.12
C ILE A 243 1.49 -18.14 -7.24
N LEU A 244 0.99 -17.62 -6.12
CA LEU A 244 0.07 -16.48 -6.05
C LEU A 244 0.88 -15.22 -5.70
N PHE A 245 0.96 -14.27 -6.64
CA PHE A 245 1.69 -13.03 -6.48
C PHE A 245 0.78 -11.82 -6.18
N LEU A 246 1.06 -11.12 -5.08
CA LEU A 246 0.28 -9.98 -4.57
C LEU A 246 1.16 -8.72 -4.47
N HIS A 247 0.88 -7.71 -5.29
CA HIS A 247 1.75 -6.53 -5.42
C HIS A 247 1.45 -5.40 -4.42
N GLY A 248 2.46 -4.56 -4.17
CA GLY A 248 2.36 -3.34 -3.37
C GLY A 248 1.71 -2.14 -4.06
N ILE A 249 1.52 -1.05 -3.32
CA ILE A 249 1.09 0.25 -3.88
C ILE A 249 2.16 0.74 -4.87
N GLY A 250 1.76 1.23 -6.05
CA GLY A 250 2.73 1.68 -7.06
C GLY A 250 2.13 1.90 -8.45
N ILE A 251 2.90 1.60 -9.50
CA ILE A 251 2.49 1.73 -10.91
C ILE A 251 2.02 0.38 -11.50
N GLY A 252 1.33 -0.42 -10.68
CA GLY A 252 0.91 -1.78 -11.02
C GLY A 252 2.07 -2.76 -11.06
N LEU A 253 1.97 -3.78 -11.93
CA LEU A 253 2.92 -4.90 -11.97
C LEU A 253 4.28 -4.58 -12.61
N TYR A 254 4.48 -3.39 -13.21
CA TYR A 254 5.71 -3.05 -13.95
C TYR A 254 7.03 -3.32 -13.20
N PRO A 255 7.21 -2.90 -11.92
CA PRO A 255 8.48 -3.07 -11.19
C PRO A 255 8.84 -4.54 -10.98
N TYR A 256 7.84 -5.41 -10.92
CA TYR A 256 8.00 -6.84 -10.67
C TYR A 256 8.20 -7.66 -11.96
N THR A 257 8.10 -7.04 -13.14
CA THR A 257 8.29 -7.75 -14.43
C THR A 257 9.63 -8.48 -14.57
N PRO A 258 10.78 -7.98 -14.06
CA PRO A 258 12.04 -8.74 -14.08
C PRO A 258 11.99 -9.95 -13.15
N PHE A 259 11.42 -9.82 -11.95
CA PHE A 259 11.27 -10.91 -10.98
C PHE A 259 10.36 -12.02 -11.51
N LEU A 260 9.20 -11.66 -12.08
CA LEU A 260 8.28 -12.61 -12.71
C LEU A 260 8.91 -13.30 -13.94
N SER A 261 9.78 -12.60 -14.67
CA SER A 261 10.57 -13.18 -15.78
C SER A 261 11.61 -14.18 -15.27
N GLU A 262 12.29 -13.89 -14.16
CA GLU A 262 13.30 -14.78 -13.57
C GLU A 262 12.63 -16.04 -13.01
N LEU A 263 11.51 -15.93 -12.30
CA LEU A 263 10.70 -17.08 -11.88
C LEU A 263 10.23 -17.94 -13.07
N ALA A 264 9.63 -17.31 -14.09
CA ALA A 264 9.10 -18.02 -15.26
C ALA A 264 10.18 -18.71 -16.12
N SER A 265 11.46 -18.34 -15.97
CA SER A 265 12.60 -18.92 -16.68
C SER A 265 13.38 -19.94 -15.83
N GLN A 266 13.41 -19.78 -14.51
CA GLN A 266 13.97 -20.77 -13.58
C GLN A 266 13.06 -21.99 -13.42
N ASP A 267 11.74 -21.78 -13.38
CA ASP A 267 10.74 -22.86 -13.30
C ASP A 267 9.68 -22.76 -14.41
N PRO A 268 9.99 -23.23 -15.64
CA PRO A 268 9.09 -23.13 -16.79
C PRO A 268 7.72 -23.82 -16.63
N ASP A 269 7.59 -24.81 -15.74
CA ASP A 269 6.33 -25.52 -15.47
C ASP A 269 5.59 -25.03 -14.22
N VAL A 270 6.18 -24.13 -13.42
CA VAL A 270 5.47 -23.48 -12.31
C VAL A 270 4.56 -22.38 -12.87
N GLY A 271 3.27 -22.55 -12.63
CA GLY A 271 2.26 -21.54 -12.92
C GLY A 271 2.32 -20.38 -11.93
N ILE A 272 2.01 -19.18 -12.43
CA ILE A 272 2.09 -17.93 -11.66
C ILE A 272 0.79 -17.15 -11.90
N LEU A 273 0.07 -16.87 -10.82
CA LEU A 273 -1.13 -16.04 -10.78
C LEU A 273 -0.77 -14.71 -10.11
N ALA A 274 -0.70 -13.62 -10.86
CA ALA A 274 -0.49 -12.27 -10.33
C ALA A 274 -1.80 -11.48 -10.33
N ILE A 275 -2.30 -11.13 -9.14
CA ILE A 275 -3.52 -10.33 -8.98
C ILE A 275 -3.19 -8.84 -9.19
N GLU A 276 -4.04 -8.12 -9.92
CA GLU A 276 -3.90 -6.68 -10.13
C GLU A 276 -4.87 -5.88 -9.25
N PHE A 277 -4.31 -5.15 -8.28
CA PHE A 277 -5.06 -4.21 -7.47
C PHE A 277 -5.06 -2.83 -8.12
N LEU A 278 -5.96 -2.61 -9.10
CA LEU A 278 -6.06 -1.32 -9.81
C LEU A 278 -6.21 -0.09 -8.89
N PRO A 279 -6.96 -0.12 -7.77
CA PRO A 279 -7.09 1.03 -6.87
C PRO A 279 -5.80 1.50 -6.18
N ILE A 280 -4.77 0.65 -6.09
CA ILE A 280 -3.45 1.02 -5.55
C ILE A 280 -2.39 1.22 -6.66
N SER A 281 -2.81 1.15 -7.93
CA SER A 281 -1.93 1.16 -9.11
C SER A 281 -1.86 2.53 -9.79
N THR A 282 -1.79 3.62 -9.02
CA THR A 282 -1.76 5.04 -9.46
C THR A 282 -2.88 5.47 -10.43
N ARG A 283 -4.06 4.84 -10.32
CA ARG A 283 -5.24 5.06 -11.18
C ARG A 283 -6.37 5.80 -10.47
N ILE A 284 -7.27 6.38 -11.27
CA ILE A 284 -8.60 6.80 -10.80
C ILE A 284 -9.54 5.62 -11.02
N THR A 285 -10.03 5.03 -9.92
CA THR A 285 -10.94 3.88 -9.92
C THR A 285 -12.06 4.06 -8.89
N SER A 286 -12.93 3.06 -8.78
CA SER A 286 -13.68 2.78 -7.55
C SER A 286 -12.70 2.54 -6.37
N PRO A 287 -13.13 2.76 -5.11
CA PRO A 287 -12.33 2.41 -3.92
C PRO A 287 -11.90 0.92 -3.90
N PRO A 288 -10.87 0.54 -3.13
CA PRO A 288 -10.56 -0.86 -2.89
C PRO A 288 -11.75 -1.60 -2.26
N SER A 289 -11.80 -2.92 -2.45
CA SER A 289 -12.89 -3.76 -1.93
C SER A 289 -12.72 -4.05 -0.44
N SER A 290 -13.76 -4.61 0.21
CA SER A 290 -13.62 -5.10 1.58
C SER A 290 -12.64 -6.28 1.68
N ARG A 291 -12.16 -6.58 2.90
CA ARG A 291 -11.36 -7.79 3.19
C ARG A 291 -12.09 -9.04 2.71
N SER A 292 -13.31 -9.27 3.20
CA SER A 292 -14.18 -10.38 2.76
C SER A 292 -14.35 -10.46 1.25
N THR A 293 -14.69 -9.35 0.58
CA THR A 293 -14.85 -9.33 -0.89
C THR A 293 -13.54 -9.68 -1.58
N THR A 294 -12.40 -9.18 -1.10
CA THR A 294 -11.08 -9.46 -1.68
C THR A 294 -10.71 -10.94 -1.52
N CYS A 295 -10.94 -11.52 -0.33
CA CYS A 295 -10.71 -12.95 -0.07
C CYS A 295 -11.61 -13.84 -0.94
N SER A 296 -12.91 -13.54 -1.01
CA SER A 296 -13.86 -14.29 -1.85
C SER A 296 -13.53 -14.19 -3.34
N SER A 297 -13.15 -13.00 -3.84
CA SER A 297 -12.72 -12.82 -5.23
C SER A 297 -11.44 -13.59 -5.54
N ILE A 298 -10.45 -13.61 -4.63
CA ILE A 298 -9.22 -14.40 -4.81
C ILE A 298 -9.53 -15.91 -4.78
N SER A 299 -10.34 -16.39 -3.84
CA SER A 299 -10.78 -17.80 -3.77
C SER A 299 -11.45 -18.22 -5.08
N HIS A 300 -12.45 -17.47 -5.53
CA HIS A 300 -13.19 -17.78 -6.76
C HIS A 300 -12.27 -17.82 -8.01
N ILE A 301 -11.24 -16.98 -8.07
CA ILE A 301 -10.22 -17.04 -9.12
C ILE A 301 -9.38 -18.33 -8.99
N LEU A 302 -8.89 -18.67 -7.80
CA LEU A 302 -8.12 -19.89 -7.54
C LEU A 302 -8.93 -21.15 -7.90
N ASP A 303 -10.19 -21.22 -7.47
CA ASP A 303 -11.13 -22.31 -7.74
C ASP A 303 -11.34 -22.48 -9.25
N SER A 304 -11.58 -21.38 -9.98
CA SER A 304 -11.77 -21.40 -11.44
C SER A 304 -10.54 -21.87 -12.22
N LEU A 305 -9.35 -21.66 -11.65
CA LEU A 305 -8.06 -22.07 -12.21
C LEU A 305 -7.60 -23.44 -11.69
N LYS A 306 -8.37 -24.07 -10.79
CA LYS A 306 -8.07 -25.34 -10.10
C LYS A 306 -6.75 -25.31 -9.32
N LEU A 307 -6.49 -24.22 -8.62
CA LEU A 307 -5.28 -23.99 -7.83
C LEU A 307 -5.55 -24.22 -6.33
N GLU A 308 -5.72 -25.47 -5.94
CA GLU A 308 -6.09 -25.89 -4.57
C GLU A 308 -5.05 -25.48 -3.49
N ARG A 309 -3.77 -25.43 -3.86
CA ARG A 309 -2.67 -25.00 -2.98
C ARG A 309 -1.73 -24.09 -3.76
N VAL A 310 -1.31 -22.99 -3.15
CA VAL A 310 -0.42 -21.99 -3.73
C VAL A 310 0.68 -21.60 -2.73
N VAL A 311 1.84 -21.19 -3.24
CA VAL A 311 2.80 -20.39 -2.48
C VAL A 311 2.44 -18.93 -2.65
N VAL A 312 2.15 -18.23 -1.55
CA VAL A 312 1.83 -16.79 -1.59
C VAL A 312 3.13 -16.00 -1.54
N VAL A 313 3.34 -15.15 -2.53
CA VAL A 313 4.49 -14.24 -2.63
C VAL A 313 3.94 -12.82 -2.68
N SER A 314 4.29 -11.99 -1.71
CA SER A 314 3.69 -10.67 -1.56
C SER A 314 4.70 -9.60 -1.15
N HIS A 315 4.40 -8.36 -1.53
CA HIS A 315 5.28 -7.21 -1.28
C HIS A 315 4.47 -5.99 -0.83
N SER A 316 4.98 -5.25 0.17
CA SER A 316 4.37 -4.02 0.67
C SER A 316 2.89 -4.27 1.00
N TYR A 317 1.94 -3.46 0.52
CA TYR A 317 0.49 -3.67 0.68
C TYR A 317 -0.01 -5.10 0.32
N GLY A 318 0.69 -5.84 -0.54
CA GLY A 318 0.36 -7.25 -0.81
C GLY A 318 0.47 -8.16 0.44
N THR A 319 1.33 -7.83 1.41
CA THR A 319 1.46 -8.60 2.66
C THR A 319 0.23 -8.41 3.55
N VAL A 320 -0.38 -7.23 3.53
CA VAL A 320 -1.70 -6.98 4.16
C VAL A 320 -2.76 -7.89 3.57
N VAL A 321 -2.81 -8.03 2.23
CA VAL A 321 -3.73 -8.97 1.57
C VAL A 321 -3.37 -10.43 1.90
N THR A 322 -2.10 -10.75 2.16
CA THR A 322 -1.68 -12.08 2.64
C THR A 322 -2.22 -12.38 4.04
N ALA A 323 -2.17 -11.40 4.95
CA ALA A 323 -2.80 -11.50 6.27
C ALA A 323 -4.33 -11.70 6.16
N HIS A 324 -4.97 -11.06 5.17
CA HIS A 324 -6.41 -11.16 4.92
C HIS A 324 -6.84 -12.55 4.47
N ILE A 325 -6.15 -13.14 3.49
CA ILE A 325 -6.52 -14.46 2.94
C ILE A 325 -6.15 -15.63 3.87
N ARG A 326 -5.30 -15.42 4.87
CA ARG A 326 -5.05 -16.39 5.95
C ARG A 326 -6.29 -16.60 6.84
N ASP A 327 -7.03 -15.53 7.09
CA ASP A 327 -8.09 -15.44 8.09
C ASP A 327 -9.30 -14.70 7.48
N PRO A 328 -10.15 -15.38 6.70
CA PRO A 328 -11.27 -14.73 6.01
C PRO A 328 -12.37 -14.21 6.96
N ASP A 329 -12.40 -14.63 8.23
CA ASP A 329 -13.51 -14.37 9.15
C ASP A 329 -13.47 -12.98 9.82
N ILE A 330 -12.32 -12.29 9.82
CA ILE A 330 -12.17 -10.96 10.44
C ILE A 330 -12.27 -9.85 9.38
N SER A 331 -13.46 -9.33 9.08
CA SER A 331 -13.67 -8.25 8.08
C SER A 331 -13.60 -6.82 8.68
N ARG A 332 -12.90 -5.85 8.04
CA ARG A 332 -13.42 -4.86 7.06
C ARG A 332 -12.36 -3.87 6.48
N ALA A 333 -11.96 -4.17 5.24
CA ALA A 333 -11.77 -3.20 4.14
C ALA A 333 -10.53 -2.29 4.14
N LEU A 334 -10.31 -1.64 2.99
CA LEU A 334 -9.18 -0.75 2.67
C LEU A 334 -9.69 0.30 1.64
N SER A 335 -9.11 1.47 1.45
CA SER A 335 -8.02 2.15 2.15
C SER A 335 -8.51 3.27 3.09
N ARG A 336 -9.69 3.87 2.83
CA ARG A 336 -10.47 4.70 3.80
C ARG A 336 -11.04 3.88 4.97
N HIS A 337 -10.77 2.58 4.95
CA HIS A 337 -11.08 1.61 5.97
C HIS A 337 -9.80 0.87 6.42
N PHE A 338 -8.60 1.43 6.17
CA PHE A 338 -7.36 0.81 6.62
C PHE A 338 -7.23 0.95 8.15
N PHE A 339 -7.66 -0.08 8.88
CA PHE A 339 -7.48 -0.17 10.34
C PHE A 339 -6.32 -1.10 10.64
N TRP A 340 -5.21 -0.58 11.16
CA TRP A 340 -4.01 -1.39 11.47
C TRP A 340 -4.34 -2.67 12.25
N THR A 341 -5.29 -2.57 13.17
CA THR A 341 -5.85 -3.66 13.99
C THR A 341 -6.37 -4.86 13.19
N GLU A 342 -6.83 -4.66 11.96
CA GLU A 342 -7.36 -5.69 11.05
C GLU A 342 -6.37 -6.08 9.93
N ASN A 343 -5.17 -5.49 9.92
CA ASN A 343 -4.22 -5.58 8.81
C ASN A 343 -2.83 -6.11 9.23
N VAL A 344 -2.60 -6.34 10.53
CA VAL A 344 -1.36 -6.89 11.10
C VAL A 344 -1.41 -8.42 11.15
N LEU A 345 -0.28 -9.06 10.86
CA LEU A 345 -0.01 -10.48 11.06
C LEU A 345 1.05 -10.62 12.15
N TRP A 346 0.76 -11.31 13.25
CA TRP A 346 1.71 -11.47 14.35
C TRP A 346 2.66 -12.66 14.10
N LYS A 347 3.80 -12.72 14.81
CA LYS A 347 4.73 -13.86 14.76
C LYS A 347 4.04 -15.17 15.14
N GLU A 348 3.16 -15.10 16.13
CA GLU A 348 2.35 -16.22 16.62
C GLU A 348 1.44 -16.78 15.53
N ASP A 349 0.94 -15.92 14.63
CA ASP A 349 0.06 -16.30 13.54
C ASP A 349 0.78 -17.11 12.44
N MET A 350 2.11 -17.08 12.41
CA MET A 350 2.92 -17.72 11.37
C MET A 350 3.44 -19.11 11.76
N LYS A 351 3.35 -19.52 13.04
CA LYS A 351 4.01 -20.72 13.59
C LYS A 351 3.68 -22.03 12.86
N ASP A 352 2.45 -22.20 12.40
CA ASP A 352 1.99 -23.42 11.71
C ASP A 352 2.30 -23.45 10.21
N ARG A 353 3.13 -22.51 9.70
CA ARG A 353 3.42 -22.36 8.28
C ARG A 353 4.90 -22.07 8.05
N SER A 354 5.45 -22.61 6.97
CA SER A 354 6.76 -22.19 6.47
C SER A 354 6.64 -20.80 5.85
N VAL A 355 7.34 -19.81 6.40
CA VAL A 355 7.27 -18.40 5.98
C VAL A 355 8.65 -17.85 5.68
N GLY A 356 8.79 -17.11 4.58
CA GLY A 356 9.96 -16.31 4.26
C GLY A 356 9.60 -14.83 4.31
N VAL A 357 10.30 -14.06 5.15
CA VAL A 357 10.16 -12.60 5.26
C VAL A 357 11.40 -11.94 4.66
N VAL A 358 11.21 -10.87 3.89
CA VAL A 358 12.29 -10.10 3.30
C VAL A 358 12.16 -8.63 3.71
N LEU A 359 13.22 -8.09 4.29
CA LEU A 359 13.25 -6.79 4.95
C LEU A 359 14.38 -5.92 4.37
N SER A 360 14.12 -4.61 4.26
CA SER A 360 15.04 -3.60 3.74
C SER A 360 15.35 -2.59 4.85
N GLY A 361 16.58 -2.52 5.36
CA GLY A 361 16.94 -1.67 6.51
C GLY A 361 16.71 -0.17 6.27
N GLY A 362 16.90 0.31 5.04
CA GLY A 362 16.60 1.67 4.62
C GLY A 362 15.15 1.90 4.17
N ASP A 363 14.19 1.06 4.60
CA ASP A 363 12.77 1.23 4.34
C ASP A 363 12.20 2.44 5.12
N GLN A 364 11.68 3.41 4.38
CA GLN A 364 11.11 4.65 4.92
C GLN A 364 9.61 4.56 5.30
N ILE A 365 9.00 3.37 5.21
CA ILE A 365 7.57 3.12 5.48
C ILE A 365 7.39 2.16 6.66
N VAL A 366 8.26 1.14 6.76
CA VAL A 366 8.24 0.15 7.83
C VAL A 366 9.61 0.14 8.50
N ASP A 367 9.63 0.16 9.84
CA ASP A 367 10.87 -0.04 10.60
C ASP A 367 11.31 -1.50 10.47
N ALA A 368 12.18 -1.74 9.49
CA ALA A 368 12.63 -3.08 9.12
C ALA A 368 13.61 -3.68 10.12
N GLU A 369 14.33 -2.86 10.89
CA GLU A 369 15.23 -3.33 11.95
C GLU A 369 14.41 -3.82 13.14
N GLU A 370 13.38 -3.08 13.56
CA GLU A 370 12.50 -3.51 14.64
C GLU A 370 11.57 -4.67 14.25
N VAL A 371 11.09 -4.72 13.00
CA VAL A 371 10.40 -5.92 12.51
C VAL A 371 11.34 -7.13 12.49
N ARG A 372 12.62 -6.96 12.10
CA ARG A 372 13.61 -8.04 12.17
C ARG A 372 13.79 -8.48 13.63
N LYS A 373 14.02 -7.56 14.55
CA LYS A 373 14.23 -7.86 15.98
C LYS A 373 13.04 -8.56 16.62
N TYR A 374 11.81 -8.12 16.33
CA TYR A 374 10.58 -8.82 16.74
C TYR A 374 10.52 -10.25 16.21
N LEU A 375 10.87 -10.46 14.93
CA LEU A 375 10.81 -11.77 14.29
C LEU A 375 11.92 -12.73 14.75
N THR A 376 13.16 -12.27 14.90
CA THR A 376 14.32 -13.13 15.20
C THR A 376 14.66 -13.22 16.69
N GLY A 377 14.35 -12.17 17.48
CA GLY A 377 14.83 -12.00 18.85
C GLY A 377 16.30 -11.56 18.96
N GLU A 378 16.97 -11.24 17.84
CA GLU A 378 18.38 -10.87 17.81
C GLU A 378 18.58 -9.35 17.65
N ASP A 379 19.32 -8.72 18.57
CA ASP A 379 19.67 -7.29 18.48
C ASP A 379 20.63 -6.94 17.33
N SER A 380 21.46 -7.88 16.88
CA SER A 380 22.47 -7.63 15.83
C SER A 380 21.97 -8.07 14.45
N PRO A 381 21.96 -7.20 13.42
CA PRO A 381 21.43 -7.54 12.10
C PRO A 381 22.33 -8.49 11.31
N THR A 382 21.91 -9.75 11.20
CA THR A 382 22.42 -10.74 10.23
C THR A 382 21.63 -10.66 8.91
N GLY A 383 22.31 -10.86 7.77
CA GLY A 383 21.69 -10.78 6.43
C GLY A 383 20.74 -11.94 6.09
N HIS A 384 20.89 -13.08 6.76
CA HIS A 384 19.93 -14.19 6.74
C HIS A 384 19.86 -14.81 8.14
N TRP A 385 18.63 -15.02 8.62
CA TRP A 385 18.30 -15.76 9.83
C TRP A 385 17.27 -16.85 9.51
N ALA A 386 17.33 -17.98 10.20
CA ALA A 386 16.37 -19.07 10.05
C ALA A 386 16.12 -19.80 11.38
N GLY A 387 14.85 -20.05 11.70
CA GLY A 387 14.40 -20.77 12.89
C GLY A 387 12.88 -20.89 12.94
N ASP A 388 12.33 -21.91 13.62
CA ASP A 388 10.87 -22.06 13.83
C ASP A 388 9.98 -21.91 12.56
N ASN A 389 10.34 -22.58 11.46
CA ASN A 389 9.70 -22.48 10.14
C ASN A 389 9.73 -21.07 9.49
N LEU A 390 10.45 -20.12 10.08
CA LEU A 390 10.59 -18.74 9.63
C LEU A 390 12.02 -18.49 9.10
N ASP A 391 12.09 -17.97 7.89
CA ASP A 391 13.31 -17.41 7.30
C ASP A 391 13.18 -15.90 7.21
N VAL A 392 14.24 -15.16 7.60
CA VAL A 392 14.30 -13.70 7.47
C VAL A 392 15.53 -13.32 6.66
N LEU A 393 15.34 -12.73 5.48
CA LEU A 393 16.40 -12.05 4.74
C LEU A 393 16.38 -10.56 5.05
N PHE A 394 17.53 -9.99 5.37
CA PHE A 394 17.67 -8.57 5.71
C PHE A 394 18.71 -7.90 4.81
N TYR A 395 18.32 -6.81 4.16
CA TYR A 395 19.16 -6.00 3.29
C TYR A 395 19.35 -4.60 3.88
N PRO A 396 20.47 -4.28 4.57
CA PRO A 396 20.61 -3.04 5.32
C PRO A 396 20.48 -1.78 4.45
N ASP A 397 21.11 -1.74 3.27
CA ASP A 397 21.20 -0.52 2.45
C ASP A 397 20.02 -0.25 1.51
N LEU A 398 19.13 -1.24 1.34
CA LEU A 398 18.00 -1.17 0.43
C LEU A 398 16.85 -0.40 1.05
N ASP A 399 16.04 0.21 0.20
CA ASP A 399 14.77 0.83 0.58
C ASP A 399 13.58 -0.11 0.35
N HIS A 400 12.38 0.40 0.62
CA HIS A 400 11.11 -0.30 0.56
C HIS A 400 10.89 -1.19 -0.69
N SER A 401 11.43 -0.84 -1.88
CA SER A 401 11.17 -1.63 -3.11
C SER A 401 12.39 -1.95 -3.96
N THR A 402 13.55 -1.34 -3.70
CA THR A 402 14.79 -1.48 -4.49
C THR A 402 15.36 -2.91 -4.55
N VAL A 403 14.84 -3.86 -3.75
CA VAL A 403 15.14 -5.30 -3.87
C VAL A 403 14.75 -5.88 -5.24
N PHE A 404 13.75 -5.29 -5.91
CA PHE A 404 13.31 -5.73 -7.24
C PHE A 404 14.10 -5.14 -8.40
N ASP A 405 15.01 -4.18 -8.18
CA ASP A 405 15.67 -3.44 -9.28
C ASP A 405 16.69 -4.29 -10.05
N THR A 406 17.64 -4.90 -9.34
CA THR A 406 18.80 -5.59 -9.95
C THR A 406 18.74 -7.09 -9.72
N ARG A 407 19.40 -7.86 -10.60
CA ARG A 407 19.41 -9.32 -10.56
C ARG A 407 20.14 -9.85 -9.32
N GLU A 408 21.16 -9.12 -8.88
CA GLU A 408 21.98 -9.42 -7.71
C GLU A 408 21.13 -9.34 -6.44
N ARG A 409 20.27 -8.31 -6.33
CA ARG A 409 19.33 -8.13 -5.21
C ARG A 409 18.18 -9.13 -5.22
N ARG A 410 17.70 -9.52 -6.41
CA ARG A 410 16.65 -10.56 -6.54
C ARG A 410 17.17 -11.98 -6.30
N ARG A 411 18.47 -12.25 -6.48
CA ARG A 411 19.01 -13.62 -6.41
C ARG A 411 18.75 -14.33 -5.06
N PRO A 412 18.98 -13.74 -3.87
CA PRO A 412 18.70 -14.42 -2.61
C PRO A 412 17.20 -14.59 -2.36
N LEU A 413 16.36 -13.63 -2.79
CA LEU A 413 14.90 -13.75 -2.76
C LEU A 413 14.41 -14.95 -3.60
N LEU A 414 14.96 -15.15 -4.80
CA LEU A 414 14.67 -16.31 -5.63
C LEU A 414 15.14 -17.61 -4.96
N SER A 415 16.38 -17.65 -4.42
CA SER A 415 16.90 -18.81 -3.69
C SER A 415 16.05 -19.18 -2.45
N LEU A 416 15.53 -18.18 -1.72
CA LEU A 416 14.57 -18.36 -0.64
C LEU A 416 13.27 -19.00 -1.18
N LEU A 417 12.67 -18.41 -2.22
CA LEU A 417 11.38 -18.85 -2.76
C LEU A 417 11.40 -20.30 -3.29
N HIS A 418 12.51 -20.75 -3.90
CA HIS A 418 12.67 -22.15 -4.35
C HIS A 418 12.53 -23.20 -3.24
N ARG A 419 12.60 -22.82 -1.94
CA ARG A 419 12.40 -23.75 -0.82
C ARG A 419 10.93 -24.01 -0.48
N TYR A 420 10.00 -23.20 -1.01
CA TYR A 420 8.56 -23.30 -0.74
C TYR A 420 7.75 -23.85 -1.92
N ILE A 421 8.27 -23.75 -3.15
CA ILE A 421 7.60 -24.18 -4.39
C ILE A 421 7.87 -25.64 -4.74
#